data_AF-A0A7C0ZB65-F1
#
_entry.id   AF-A0A7C0ZB65-F1
#
_cell.length_a   1.000
_cell.length_b   1.000
_cell.length_c   1.000
_cell.angle_alpha   90.00
_cell.angle_beta   90.00
_cell.angle_gamma   90.00
#
_symmetry.space_group_name_H-M   'P 1'
#
loop_
_entity.id
_entity.type
_entity.pdbx_description
1 polymer ?
#
loop_
_entity_poly.entity_id
_entity_poly.type
_entity_poly.pdbx_seq_one_letter_code
_entity_poly.pdbx_strand_id
1 'polypeptide(L)' 'IIGFVGLVIPHFMRLLVGTDHRILLIASYLSGAAFLVLCDTLARTIIAPMELPVGVVTGIIGGTLFVYALSRRPTHSFR' A
#
# COMPACT_ATOMS: atom_id res chain seq x y z
N ILE A 1 -6.84 -13.86 1.41
CA ILE A 1 -5.37 -13.61 1.33
C ILE A 1 -5.16 -12.13 1.10
N ILE A 2 -4.29 -11.47 1.88
CA ILE A 2 -3.95 -10.04 1.74
C ILE A 2 -2.51 -9.99 1.21
N GLY A 3 -2.34 -9.88 -0.11
CA GLY A 3 -1.02 -9.98 -0.75
C GLY A 3 -0.38 -8.65 -1.12
N PHE A 4 -1.20 -7.65 -1.47
CA PHE A 4 -0.71 -6.44 -2.15
C PHE A 4 0.03 -5.47 -1.20
N VAL A 5 -0.41 -5.40 0.06
CA VAL A 5 0.12 -4.48 1.09
C VAL A 5 1.61 -4.74 1.35
N GLY A 6 2.03 -6.01 1.42
CA GLY A 6 3.40 -6.40 1.73
C GLY A 6 4.42 -6.05 0.64
N LEU A 7 3.98 -5.78 -0.60
CA LEU A 7 4.84 -5.34 -1.69
C LEU A 7 4.85 -3.80 -1.81
N VAL A 8 3.68 -3.18 -1.67
CA VAL A 8 3.51 -1.73 -1.82
C VAL A 8 4.19 -0.96 -0.69
N ILE A 9 3.87 -1.29 0.56
CA ILE A 9 4.32 -0.54 1.73
C ILE A 9 5.85 -0.40 1.80
N PRO A 10 6.65 -1.49 1.75
CA PRO A 10 8.10 -1.37 1.84
C PRO A 10 8.72 -0.68 0.63
N HIS A 11 8.08 -0.72 -0.55
CA HIS A 11 8.55 0.02 -1.72
C HIS A 11 8.36 1.53 -1.54
N PHE A 12 7.18 1.96 -1.08
CA PHE A 12 6.90 3.36 -0.77
C PHE A 12 7.77 3.88 0.39
N MET A 13 7.93 3.09 1.46
CA MET A 13 8.80 3.48 2.58
C MET A 13 10.26 3.58 2.16
N ARG A 14 10.73 2.77 1.21
CA ARG A 14 12.09 2.89 0.66
C ARG A 14 12.32 4.21 -0.07
N LEU A 15 11.29 4.73 -0.75
CA LEU A 15 11.34 6.03 -1.41
C LEU A 15 11.33 7.21 -0.42
N LEU A 16 10.67 7.06 0.74
CA LEU A 16 10.54 8.12 1.75
C LEU A 16 11.69 8.14 2.78
N VAL A 17 12.11 6.96 3.26
CA VAL A 17 13.04 6.80 4.39
C VAL A 17 14.47 6.48 3.91
N GLY A 18 14.65 6.03 2.67
CA GLY A 18 15.95 5.71 2.09
C GLY A 18 16.36 4.23 2.27
N THR A 19 17.67 3.97 2.19
CA THR A 19 18.23 2.61 2.11
C THR A 19 18.50 1.95 3.46
N ASP A 20 18.33 2.64 4.59
CA ASP A 20 18.60 2.07 5.91
C ASP A 20 17.56 1.02 6.29
N HIS A 21 17.98 -0.26 6.29
CA HIS A 21 17.05 -1.39 6.45
C HIS A 21 16.42 -1.44 7.85
N ARG A 22 17.13 -1.00 8.90
CA ARG A 22 16.57 -0.94 10.26
C ARG A 22 15.38 0.01 10.34
N ILE A 23 15.51 1.20 9.77
CA ILE A 23 14.45 2.22 9.79
C ILE A 23 13.35 1.82 8.81
N LEU A 24 13.71 1.27 7.65
CA LEU A 24 12.77 0.74 6.66
C LEU A 24 11.82 -0.31 7.27
N LEU A 25 12.34 -1.26 8.04
CA LEU A 25 11.53 -2.32 8.63
C LEU A 25 10.53 -1.76 9.64
N ILE A 26 10.97 -0.87 10.53
CA ILE A 26 10.09 -0.24 11.54
C ILE A 26 9.05 0.65 10.86
N ALA A 27 9.46 1.48 9.90
CA ALA A 27 8.57 2.36 9.15
C ALA A 27 7.54 1.57 8.32
N SER A 28 7.96 0.48 7.66
CA SER A 28 7.07 -0.38 6.88
C SER A 28 6.10 -1.14 7.77
N TYR A 29 6.52 -1.57 8.96
CA TYR A 29 5.64 -2.21 9.93
C TYR A 29 4.55 -1.24 10.40
N LEU A 30 4.93 -0.04 10.86
CA LEU A 30 4.00 0.99 11.33
C LEU A 30 3.03 1.46 10.24
N SER A 31 3.55 1.80 9.07
CA SER A 31 2.72 2.26 7.95
C SER A 31 1.82 1.15 7.41
N GLY A 32 2.30 -0.09 7.34
CA GLY A 32 1.52 -1.25 6.92
C GLY A 32 0.38 -1.55 7.88
N ALA A 33 0.63 -1.52 9.19
CA ALA A 33 -0.39 -1.71 10.22
C ALA A 33 -1.46 -0.62 10.16
N ALA A 34 -1.06 0.66 10.08
CA ALA A 34 -1.99 1.79 9.99
C ALA A 34 -2.86 1.71 8.72
N PHE A 35 -2.26 1.38 7.57
CA PHE A 35 -2.98 1.21 6.31
C PHE A 35 -4.00 0.07 6.35
N LEU A 36 -3.62 -1.08 6.93
CA LEU A 36 -4.51 -2.23 7.06
C LEU A 36 -5.72 -1.93 7.94
N VAL A 37 -5.52 -1.26 9.08
CA VAL A 37 -6.61 -0.85 9.98
C VAL A 37 -7.56 0.12 9.27
N LEU A 38 -7.03 1.10 8.52
CA LEU A 38 -7.85 2.02 7.72
C LEU A 38 -8.64 1.27 6.63
N CYS A 39 -8.02 0.31 5.94
CA CYS A 39 -8.74 -0.49 4.96
C CYS A 39 -9.80 -1.40 5.58
N ASP A 40 -9.53 -2.01 6.74
CA ASP A 40 -10.50 -2.86 7.45
C ASP A 40 -11.70 -2.05 7.92
N THR A 41 -11.46 -0.88 8.52
CA THR A 41 -12.53 0.03 8.94
C THR A 41 -13.36 0.54 7.75
N LEU A 42 -12.73 0.91 6.63
CA LEU A 42 -13.44 1.28 5.41
C LEU A 42 -14.24 0.12 4.80
N ALA A 43 -13.65 -1.08 4.75
CA ALA A 43 -14.33 -2.27 4.25
C ALA A 43 -15.61 -2.59 5.04
N ARG A 44 -15.55 -2.46 6.37
CA ARG A 44 -16.72 -2.63 7.25
C ARG A 44 -17.75 -1.51 7.12
N THR A 45 -17.31 -0.28 6.81
CA THR A 45 -18.19 0.90 6.76
C THR A 45 -18.96 1.00 5.44
N ILE A 46 -18.33 0.69 4.30
CA ILE A 46 -18.94 0.93 2.98
C ILE A 46 -20.03 -0.10 2.66
N ILE A 47 -19.94 -1.34 3.16
CA ILE A 47 -20.81 -2.45 2.70
C ILE A 47 -21.48 -3.20 3.86
N ALA A 48 -21.91 -2.51 4.92
CA ALA A 48 -22.87 -3.11 5.86
C ALA A 48 -24.17 -3.47 5.09
N PRO A 49 -24.67 -4.74 5.12
CA PRO A 49 -24.43 -5.85 6.05
C PRO A 49 -23.57 -7.02 5.50
N MET A 50 -22.92 -6.86 4.36
CA MET A 50 -22.19 -7.93 3.66
C MET A 50 -20.68 -7.85 3.94
N GLU A 51 -20.10 -8.95 4.40
CA GLU A 51 -18.69 -9.02 4.78
C GLU A 51 -17.79 -9.05 3.54
N LEU A 52 -17.30 -7.88 3.13
CA LEU A 52 -16.34 -7.81 2.03
C LEU A 52 -14.96 -8.28 2.49
N PRO A 53 -14.29 -9.16 1.72
CA PRO A 53 -12.93 -9.55 2.04
C PRO A 53 -12.02 -8.31 1.97
N VAL A 54 -11.40 -7.95 3.09
CA VAL A 54 -10.48 -6.79 3.17
C VAL A 54 -9.34 -6.87 2.14
N GLY A 55 -9.00 -8.09 1.68
CA GLY A 55 -8.04 -8.33 0.62
C GLY A 55 -8.41 -7.71 -0.74
N VAL A 56 -9.70 -7.63 -1.06
CA VAL A 56 -10.17 -7.01 -2.32
C VAL A 56 -10.04 -5.49 -2.24
N VAL A 57 -10.45 -4.90 -1.12
CA VAL A 57 -10.37 -3.45 -0.88
C VAL A 57 -8.91 -2.99 -0.86
N THR A 58 -8.07 -3.67 -0.07
CA THR A 58 -6.62 -3.39 -0.02
C THR A 58 -5.93 -3.64 -1.36
N GLY A 59 -6.38 -4.62 -2.15
CA GLY A 59 -5.85 -4.90 -3.49
C GLY A 59 -6.18 -3.82 -4.51
N ILE A 60 -7.42 -3.33 -4.52
CA ILE A 60 -7.82 -2.22 -5.41
C ILE A 60 -7.07 -0.94 -5.01
N ILE A 61 -7.12 -0.55 -3.75
CA ILE A 61 -6.47 0.68 -3.27
C ILE A 61 -4.95 0.60 -3.45
N GLY A 62 -4.33 -0.51 -3.02
CA GLY A 62 -2.90 -0.73 -3.14
C GLY A 62 -2.45 -0.79 -4.60
N GLY A 63 -3.21 -1.49 -5.45
CA GLY A 63 -2.95 -1.61 -6.89
C GLY A 63 -3.01 -0.27 -7.61
N THR A 64 -4.05 0.52 -7.36
CA THR A 64 -4.19 1.86 -7.92
C THR A 64 -3.06 2.79 -7.46
N LEU A 65 -2.69 2.76 -6.18
CA LEU A 65 -1.55 3.52 -5.66
C LEU A 65 -0.22 3.11 -6.29
N PHE A 66 -0.02 1.81 -6.51
CA PHE A 66 1.20 1.29 -7.13
C PHE A 66 1.34 1.73 -8.59
N VAL A 67 0.27 1.60 -9.39
CA VAL A 67 0.24 2.08 -10.78
C VAL A 67 0.46 3.59 -10.82
N TYR A 68 -0.16 4.33 -9.90
CA TYR A 68 0.03 5.78 -9.80
C TYR A 68 1.48 6.17 -9.52
N ALA A 69 2.13 5.52 -8.55
CA ALA A 69 3.53 5.78 -8.24
C ALA A 69 4.48 5.40 -9.39
N LEU A 70 4.19 4.32 -10.11
CA LEU A 70 4.95 3.91 -11.29
C LEU A 70 4.81 4.93 -12.43
N SER A 71 3.59 5.44 -12.66
CA SER A 71 3.30 6.44 -13.69
C SER A 71 3.97 7.80 -13.43
N ARG A 72 4.44 8.06 -12.21
CA ARG A 72 5.15 9.30 -11.85
C ARG A 72 6.66 9.23 -12.07
N ARG A 73 7.22 8.09 -12.48
CA ARG A 73 8.61 8.09 -12.96
C ARG A 73 8.61 8.79 -14.32
N PRO A 74 9.26 9.96 -14.48
CA PRO A 74 9.34 10.60 -15.77
C PRO A 74 10.01 9.61 -16.70
N THR A 75 9.26 9.17 -17.71
CA THR A 75 9.79 8.45 -18.86
C THR A 75 10.99 9.25 -19.31
N HIS A 76 12.20 8.73 -19.06
CA HIS A 76 13.41 9.35 -19.54
C HIS A 76 13.29 9.32 -21.06
N SER A 77 12.87 10.46 -21.60
CA SER A 77 12.72 10.72 -23.03
C SER A 77 14.04 10.33 -23.66
N PHE A 78 14.04 9.16 -24.30
CA PHE A 78 15.14 8.71 -25.14
C PHE A 78 15.23 9.76 -26.26
N ARG A 79 16.24 10.60 -26.14
CA ARG A 79 16.74 11.45 -27.21
C ARG A 79 17.70 10.63 -28.06
#